data_AF-A0A3S4INV1-F1
#
_entry.id   AF-A0A3S4INV1-F1
#
_cell.length_a   1.000
_cell.length_b   1.000
_cell.length_c   1.000
_cell.angle_alpha   90.00
_cell.angle_beta   90.00
_cell.angle_gamma   90.00
#
_symmetry.space_group_name_H-M   'P 1'
#
loop_
_entity.id
_entity.type
_entity.pdbx_description
1 polymer ?
#
loop_
_entity_poly.entity_id
_entity_poly.type
_entity_poly.pdbx_seq_one_letter_code
_entity_poly.pdbx_strand_id
1 'polypeptide(L)'
;MRQNTLTSGQNTAAHDIARYFSSSTPPSQQETMGQIVLEILSDGRNLNRKAICTKLLSRLDKVSEPEEEKHYHALLGMLFAR
;
A
#
# COMPACT_ATOMS: atom_id res chain seq x y z
N MET A 1 -43.79 -1.19 -36.97
CA MET A 1 -43.85 -1.46 -35.52
C MET A 1 -42.50 -2.01 -35.06
N ARG A 2 -42.01 -1.49 -33.91
CA ARG A 2 -40.89 -1.95 -33.05
C ARG A 2 -39.51 -2.15 -33.69
N GLN A 3 -38.71 -1.08 -33.68
CA GLN A 3 -37.25 -1.18 -33.55
C GLN A 3 -36.94 -1.48 -32.07
N ASN A 4 -36.24 -2.59 -31.83
CA ASN A 4 -35.75 -2.97 -30.50
C ASN A 4 -34.39 -2.30 -30.29
N THR A 5 -34.36 -1.21 -29.53
CA THR A 5 -33.13 -0.58 -29.07
C THR A 5 -32.49 -1.48 -28.00
N LEU A 6 -31.51 -2.27 -28.40
CA LEU A 6 -30.56 -2.90 -27.48
C LEU A 6 -29.76 -1.77 -26.81
N THR A 7 -30.28 -1.27 -25.69
CA THR A 7 -29.48 -0.48 -24.77
C THR A 7 -28.41 -1.42 -24.22
N SER A 8 -27.19 -1.26 -24.74
CA SER A 8 -25.99 -1.86 -24.17
C SER A 8 -25.88 -1.36 -22.74
N GLY A 9 -26.39 -2.16 -21.80
CA GLY A 9 -26.28 -1.92 -20.38
C GLY A 9 -24.81 -1.89 -20.02
N GLN A 10 -24.26 -0.68 -19.90
CA GLN A 10 -22.96 -0.48 -19.27
C GLN A 10 -23.05 -1.13 -17.90
N ASN A 11 -22.20 -2.12 -17.68
CA ASN A 11 -22.17 -2.92 -16.47
C ASN A 11 -21.60 -2.04 -15.34
N THR A 12 -22.40 -1.09 -14.85
CA THR A 12 -22.03 -0.06 -13.87
C THR A 12 -21.46 -0.67 -12.60
N ALA A 13 -22.01 -1.81 -12.17
CA ALA A 13 -21.51 -2.56 -11.02
C ALA A 13 -20.06 -3.03 -11.20
N ALA A 14 -19.69 -3.56 -12.37
CA ALA A 14 -18.31 -3.99 -12.63
C ALA A 14 -17.32 -2.80 -12.62
N HIS A 15 -17.75 -1.65 -13.16
CA HIS A 15 -16.98 -0.41 -13.15
C HIS A 15 -16.81 0.16 -11.74
N ASP A 16 -17.87 0.12 -10.91
CA ASP A 16 -17.83 0.60 -9.54
C ASP A 16 -17.00 -0.31 -8.63
N ILE A 17 -17.05 -1.63 -8.83
CA ILE A 17 -16.18 -2.60 -8.15
C ILE A 17 -14.71 -2.32 -8.51
N ALA A 18 -14.40 -2.15 -9.79
CA ALA A 18 -13.04 -1.82 -10.22
C ALA A 18 -12.57 -0.49 -9.61
N ARG A 19 -13.44 0.54 -9.56
CA ARG A 19 -13.12 1.82 -8.94
C ARG A 19 -12.82 1.65 -7.44
N TYR A 20 -13.64 0.90 -6.72
CA TYR A 20 -13.46 0.64 -5.29
C TYR A 20 -12.14 -0.10 -4.98
N PHE A 21 -11.75 -1.06 -5.80
CA PHE A 21 -10.44 -1.73 -5.66
C PHE A 21 -9.28 -0.88 -6.18
N SER A 22 -9.53 0.08 -7.07
CA SER A 22 -8.52 1.03 -7.55
C SER A 22 -8.24 2.17 -6.58
N SER A 23 -9.19 2.50 -5.69
CA SER A 23 -8.92 3.39 -4.57
C SER A 23 -8.04 2.67 -3.56
N SER A 24 -6.72 2.87 -3.66
CA SER A 24 -5.77 2.31 -2.72
C SER A 24 -5.89 3.03 -1.38
N THR A 25 -6.51 2.38 -0.40
CA THR A 25 -6.34 2.79 0.99
C THR A 25 -4.88 2.57 1.38
N PRO A 26 -4.19 3.56 1.99
CA PRO A 26 -2.84 3.36 2.47
C PRO A 26 -2.76 2.19 3.45
N PRO A 27 -1.71 1.35 3.39
CA PRO A 27 -1.58 0.20 4.28
C PRO A 27 -1.45 0.66 5.73
N SER A 28 -2.01 -0.15 6.65
CA SER A 28 -1.86 0.13 8.09
C SER A 28 -0.39 0.01 8.54
N GLN A 29 -0.06 0.50 9.73
CA GLN A 29 1.30 0.38 10.28
C GLN A 29 1.76 -1.07 10.42
N GLN A 30 0.89 -1.94 10.96
CA GLN A 30 1.19 -3.36 11.13
C GLN A 30 1.32 -4.07 9.77
N GLU A 31 0.48 -3.74 8.80
CA GLU A 31 0.56 -4.28 7.45
C GLU A 31 1.85 -3.87 6.75
N THR A 32 2.20 -2.57 6.80
CA THR A 32 3.45 -2.05 6.25
C THR A 32 4.65 -2.75 6.89
N MET A 33 4.62 -2.93 8.21
CA MET A 33 5.67 -3.65 8.90
C MET A 33 5.75 -5.12 8.52
N GLY A 34 4.60 -5.79 8.38
CA GLY A 34 4.52 -7.17 7.90
C GLY A 34 5.12 -7.33 6.50
N GLN A 35 4.80 -6.41 5.58
CA GLN A 35 5.39 -6.38 4.24
C GLN A 35 6.91 -6.22 4.27
N ILE A 36 7.44 -5.33 5.11
CA ILE A 36 8.89 -5.12 5.23
C ILE A 36 9.58 -6.37 5.80
N VAL A 37 8.98 -6.99 6.83
CA VAL A 37 9.49 -8.25 7.38
C VAL A 37 9.51 -9.33 6.31
N LEU A 38 8.41 -9.48 5.57
CA LEU A 38 8.30 -10.46 4.48
C LEU A 38 9.38 -10.22 3.43
N GLU A 39 9.55 -8.99 2.95
CA GLU A 39 10.61 -8.65 1.98
C GLU A 39 12.01 -9.01 2.49
N ILE A 40 12.34 -8.65 3.73
CA ILE A 40 13.66 -8.94 4.31
C ILE A 40 13.93 -10.44 4.34
N LEU A 41 12.94 -11.23 4.74
CA LEU A 41 13.04 -12.69 4.81
C LEU A 41 13.09 -13.32 3.41
N SER A 42 12.29 -12.82 2.47
CA SER A 42 12.30 -13.24 1.07
C SER A 42 13.63 -12.92 0.38
N ASP A 43 14.28 -11.81 0.75
CA ASP A 43 15.64 -11.45 0.32
C ASP A 43 16.73 -12.36 0.96
N GLY A 44 16.35 -13.32 1.82
CA GLY A 44 17.27 -14.20 2.54
C GLY A 44 18.11 -13.48 3.60
N ARG A 45 17.69 -12.30 4.04
CA ARG A 45 18.44 -11.45 4.97
C ARG A 45 17.98 -11.67 6.41
N ASN A 46 18.91 -11.47 7.35
CA ASN A 46 18.59 -11.53 8.77
C ASN A 46 17.63 -10.40 9.16
N LEU A 47 16.52 -10.78 9.81
CA LEU A 47 15.58 -9.82 10.39
C LEU A 47 16.21 -9.17 11.62
N ASN A 48 16.54 -7.90 11.50
CA ASN A 48 17.06 -7.08 12.59
C ASN A 48 16.66 -5.62 12.39
N ARG A 49 16.80 -4.82 13.45
CA ARG A 49 16.47 -3.39 13.43
C ARG A 49 17.16 -2.64 12.28
N LYS A 50 18.44 -2.91 12.02
CA LYS A 50 19.17 -2.23 10.93
C LYS A 50 18.54 -2.53 9.57
N ALA A 51 18.20 -3.79 9.30
CA ALA A 51 17.57 -4.21 8.05
C ALA A 51 16.19 -3.53 7.88
N ILE A 52 15.39 -3.49 8.95
CA ILE A 52 14.08 -2.82 8.97
C ILE A 52 14.23 -1.32 8.70
N CYS A 53 15.08 -0.62 9.45
CA CYS A 53 15.32 0.82 9.27
C CYS A 53 15.82 1.14 7.87
N THR A 54 16.71 0.30 7.30
CA THR A 54 17.23 0.50 5.94
C THR A 54 16.12 0.42 4.89
N LYS A 55 15.21 -0.56 5.00
CA LYS A 55 14.06 -0.70 4.09
C LYS A 55 13.07 0.46 4.24
N LEU A 56 12.77 0.88 5.48
CA LEU A 56 11.90 2.04 5.74
C LEU A 56 12.46 3.32 5.12
N LEU A 57 13.75 3.60 5.34
CA LEU A 57 14.42 4.76 4.76
C LEU A 57 14.42 4.71 3.23
N SER A 58 14.74 3.55 2.64
CA SER A 58 14.71 3.40 1.17
C SER A 58 13.31 3.60 0.57
N ARG A 59 12.22 3.36 1.31
CA ARG A 59 10.86 3.65 0.86
C ARG A 59 10.56 5.13 1.02
N LEU A 60 10.88 5.71 2.18
CA LEU A 60 10.73 7.14 2.47
C LEU A 60 11.42 8.02 1.41
N ASP A 61 12.63 7.65 0.96
CA ASP A 61 13.36 8.37 -0.10
C ASP A 61 12.63 8.44 -1.45
N LYS A 62 11.60 7.61 -1.65
CA LYS A 62 10.82 7.51 -2.90
C LYS A 62 9.42 8.10 -2.78
N VAL A 63 8.99 8.44 -1.56
CA VAL A 63 7.67 9.01 -1.32
C VAL A 63 7.68 10.47 -1.77
N SER A 64 6.55 10.94 -2.31
CA SER A 64 6.32 12.36 -2.57
C SER A 64 5.06 12.89 -1.88
N GLU A 65 4.28 12.00 -1.24
CA GLU A 65 3.05 12.36 -0.54
C GLU A 65 3.32 12.58 0.96
N PRO A 66 2.96 13.76 1.52
CA PRO A 66 3.27 14.10 2.92
C PRO A 66 2.69 13.13 3.96
N GLU A 67 1.49 12.58 3.71
CA GLU A 67 0.86 11.64 4.65
C GLU A 67 1.59 10.30 4.68
N GLU A 68 2.09 9.85 3.53
CA GLU A 68 2.89 8.61 3.45
C GLU A 68 4.28 8.81 4.08
N GLU A 69 4.90 10.00 3.92
CA GLU A 69 6.14 10.34 4.63
C GLU A 69 5.95 10.28 6.14
N LYS A 70 4.88 10.92 6.64
CA LYS A 70 4.51 10.93 8.06
C LYS A 70 4.28 9.52 8.59
N HIS A 71 3.65 8.65 7.79
CA HIS A 71 3.46 7.24 8.12
C HIS A 71 4.80 6.51 8.33
N TYR A 72 5.74 6.64 7.40
CA TYR A 72 7.07 6.03 7.55
C TYR A 72 7.88 6.63 8.71
N HIS A 73 7.79 7.94 8.95
CA HIS A 73 8.39 8.58 10.11
C HIS A 73 7.82 8.04 11.44
N ALA A 74 6.51 7.80 11.52
CA ALA A 74 5.91 7.18 12.70
C ALA A 74 6.42 5.75 12.92
N LEU A 75 6.56 4.94 11.86
CA LEU A 75 7.14 3.60 11.94
C LEU A 75 8.59 3.63 12.44
N LEU A 76 9.40 4.56 11.92
CA LEU A 76 10.77 4.77 12.41
C LEU A 76 10.78 5.21 13.88
N GLY A 77 9.90 6.12 14.27
CA GLY A 77 9.74 6.58 15.65
C GLY A 77 9.42 5.44 16.62
N MET A 78 8.51 4.53 16.25
CA MET A 78 8.20 3.34 17.05
C MET A 78 9.42 2.44 17.26
N LEU A 79 10.28 2.32 16.25
CA LEU A 79 11.53 1.60 16.44
C LEU A 79 12.41 2.39 17.43
N PHE A 80 12.63 3.68 17.26
CA PHE A 80 13.58 4.43 18.11
C PHE A 80 13.11 4.75 19.54
N ALA A 81 11.85 4.51 19.90
CA ALA A 81 11.27 4.81 21.22
C ALA A 81 11.75 3.89 22.38
N ARG A 82 13.03 3.54 22.43
CA ARG A 82 13.60 2.62 23.44
C ARG A 82 14.54 3.32 24.40
#